data_AF-A0A2V5XL02-F1
#
_entry.id   AF-A0A2V5XL02-F1
#
_cell.length_a   1.000
_cell.length_b   1.000
_cell.length_c   1.000
_cell.angle_alpha   90.00
_cell.angle_beta   90.00
_cell.angle_gamma   90.00
#
_symmetry.space_group_name_H-M   'P 1'
#
loop_
_entity.id
_entity.type
_entity.pdbx_description
1 polymer ?
#
loop_
_entity_poly.entity_id
_entity_poly.type
_entity_poly.pdbx_seq_one_letter_code
_entity_poly.pdbx_strand_id
1 'polypeptide(L)' 'EKCGGEFWQRLIEAMRAHFQNERFSRALVETIEETGKTLAAHFPKRSSGGNELPDDVIET' A
#
# COMPACT_ATOMS: atom_id res chain seq x y z
N GLU A 1 -15.02 0.98 9.99
CA GLU A 1 -13.64 1.08 9.48
C GLU A 1 -13.53 2.17 8.43
N LYS A 2 -12.42 2.93 8.37
CA LYS A 2 -12.27 4.03 7.39
C LYS A 2 -11.72 3.61 6.02
N CYS A 3 -11.03 2.48 5.92
CA CYS A 3 -10.52 1.93 4.66
C CYS A 3 -11.01 0.48 4.51
N GLY A 4 -12.34 0.28 4.62
CA GLY A 4 -12.99 -1.01 4.92
C GLY A 4 -12.55 -2.21 4.07
N GLY A 5 -12.88 -3.42 4.53
CA GLY A 5 -12.36 -4.68 3.99
C GLY A 5 -12.45 -4.87 2.47
N GLU A 6 -13.43 -4.29 1.79
CA GLU A 6 -13.54 -4.35 0.32
C GLU A 6 -12.35 -3.70 -0.40
N PHE A 7 -11.80 -2.62 0.15
CA PHE A 7 -10.58 -2.00 -0.39
C PHE A 7 -9.40 -2.97 -0.31
N TRP A 8 -9.15 -3.53 0.87
CA TRP A 8 -8.04 -4.46 1.08
C TRP A 8 -8.19 -5.75 0.25
N GLN A 9 -9.40 -6.26 0.09
CA GLN A 9 -9.66 -7.43 -0.76
C GLN A 9 -9.28 -7.15 -2.23
N ARG A 10 -9.76 -6.03 -2.80
CA ARG A 10 -9.41 -5.65 -4.18
C ARG A 10 -7.90 -5.49 -4.37
N LEU A 11 -7.21 -4.95 -3.37
CA LEU A 11 -5.77 -4.72 -3.42
C LEU A 11 -4.99 -6.04 -3.40
N ILE A 12 -5.41 -6.98 -2.54
CA ILE A 12 -4.84 -8.35 -2.49
C ILE A 12 -5.09 -9.10 -3.81
N GLU A 13 -6.29 -8.98 -4.39
CA GLU A 13 -6.61 -9.60 -5.68
C GLU A 13 -5.72 -9.08 -6.81
N ALA A 14 -5.53 -7.77 -6.90
CA ALA A 14 -4.64 -7.15 -7.88
C ALA A 14 -3.18 -7.61 -7.68
N MET A 15 -2.69 -7.60 -6.43
CA MET A 15 -1.35 -8.07 -6.12
C MET A 15 -1.16 -9.54 -6.48
N ARG A 16 -2.15 -10.40 -6.21
CA ARG A 16 -2.13 -11.83 -6.57
C ARG A 16 -2.01 -12.04 -8.08
N ALA A 17 -2.71 -11.26 -8.90
CA ALA A 17 -2.61 -11.34 -10.35
C ALA A 17 -1.18 -11.04 -10.84
N HIS A 18 -0.50 -10.05 -10.25
CA HIS A 18 0.89 -9.76 -10.59
C HIS A 18 1.87 -10.84 -10.11
N PHE A 19 1.68 -11.38 -8.91
CA PHE A 19 2.51 -12.47 -8.37
C PHE A 19 2.42 -13.74 -9.22
N GLN A 20 1.24 -14.08 -9.72
CA GLN A 20 1.04 -15.22 -10.64
C GLN A 20 1.79 -15.05 -11.97
N ASN A 21 2.14 -13.82 -12.34
CA ASN A 21 2.89 -13.50 -13.55
C ASN A 21 4.36 -13.14 -13.25
N GLU A 22 4.87 -13.54 -12.08
CA GLU A 22 6.25 -13.27 -11.63
C GLU A 22 6.63 -11.77 -11.60
N ARG A 23 5.63 -10.88 -11.55
CA ARG A 23 5.79 -9.42 -11.56
C ARG A 23 5.79 -8.84 -10.14
N PHE A 24 6.62 -9.39 -9.27
CA PHE A 24 6.63 -9.10 -7.82
C PHE A 24 6.90 -7.63 -7.48
N SER A 25 8.00 -7.06 -7.97
CA SER A 25 8.34 -5.66 -7.68
C SER A 25 7.26 -4.70 -8.14
N ARG A 26 6.67 -4.98 -9.31
CA ARG A 26 5.58 -4.17 -9.85
C ARG A 26 4.32 -4.28 -9.01
N ALA A 27 3.99 -5.48 -8.55
CA ALA A 27 2.88 -5.71 -7.63
C ALA A 27 3.01 -4.88 -6.36
N LEU A 28 4.21 -4.84 -5.77
CA LEU A 28 4.50 -4.10 -4.54
C LEU A 28 4.41 -2.59 -4.75
N VAL A 29 5.04 -2.07 -5.82
CA VAL A 29 5.00 -0.63 -6.13
C VAL A 29 3.57 -0.14 -6.33
N GLU A 30 2.78 -0.84 -7.16
CA GLU A 30 1.39 -0.46 -7.43
C GLU A 30 0.52 -0.58 -6.16
N THR A 31 0.75 -1.61 -5.35
CA THR A 31 0.07 -1.81 -4.05
C THR A 31 0.34 -0.67 -3.06
N ILE A 32 1.61 -0.29 -2.90
CA ILE A 32 2.02 0.79 -1.99
C ILE A 32 1.44 2.12 -2.47
N GLU A 33 1.45 2.38 -3.78
CA GLU A 33 0.90 3.61 -4.36
C GLU A 33 -0.61 3.75 -4.08
N GLU A 34 -1.40 2.71 -4.37
CA GLU A 34 -2.85 2.73 -4.14
C GLU A 34 -3.23 2.80 -2.66
N THR A 35 -2.44 2.13 -1.81
CA THR A 35 -2.56 2.24 -0.35
C THR A 35 -2.30 3.69 0.09
N GLY A 36 -1.23 4.31 -0.40
CA GLY A 36 -0.89 5.70 -0.10
C GLY A 36 -1.99 6.68 -0.51
N LYS A 37 -2.56 6.54 -1.71
CA LYS A 37 -3.68 7.38 -2.19
C LYS A 37 -4.90 7.26 -1.28
N THR A 38 -5.27 6.03 -0.92
CA THR A 38 -6.44 5.75 -0.08
C THR A 38 -6.23 6.29 1.34
N LEU A 39 -5.05 6.06 1.92
CA LEU A 39 -4.71 6.61 3.22
C LEU A 39 -4.70 8.13 3.21
N ALA A 40 -4.13 8.77 2.19
CA ALA A 40 -4.11 10.23 2.09
C ALA A 40 -5.52 10.85 2.02
N ALA A 41 -6.48 10.18 1.38
CA ALA A 41 -7.87 10.62 1.31
C ALA A 41 -8.58 10.59 2.69
N HIS A 42 -8.24 9.63 3.55
CA HIS A 42 -8.86 9.47 4.87
C HIS A 42 -8.05 10.08 6.02
N PHE A 43 -6.74 10.23 5.83
CA PHE A 43 -5.73 10.70 6.77
C PHE A 43 -4.85 11.76 6.10
N PRO A 44 -5.38 12.98 5.89
CA PRO A 44 -4.60 14.05 5.27
C PRO A 44 -3.36 14.36 6.11
N LYS A 45 -2.23 14.56 5.43
CA LYS A 45 -0.93 14.83 6.05
C LYS A 45 -1.01 16.06 6.96
N ARG A 46 -0.78 15.88 8.26
CA ARG A 46 -0.62 16.99 9.21
C ARG A 46 0.83 17.46 9.14
N SER A 47 1.03 18.77 9.10
CA SER A 47 2.34 19.42 8.96
C SER A 47 3.36 19.09 10.06
N SER A 48 2.94 18.45 11.16
CA SER A 48 3.77 18.14 12.33
C SER A 48 4.27 16.70 12.40
N GLY A 49 3.87 15.82 11.48
CA GLY A 49 4.30 14.42 11.47
C GLY A 49 5.52 14.23 10.57
N GLY A 50 6.68 14.00 11.17
CA GLY A 50 7.86 13.49 10.45
C GLY A 50 7.65 12.04 9.99
N ASN A 51 8.64 11.47 9.31
CA ASN A 51 8.60 10.04 9.02
C ASN A 51 8.73 9.23 10.32
N GLU A 52 7.72 8.45 10.68
CA GLU A 52 7.68 7.67 11.92
C GLU A 52 8.31 6.28 11.76
N LEU A 53 8.41 5.76 10.53
CA LEU A 53 8.91 4.43 10.21
C LEU A 53 9.92 4.51 9.06
N PRO A 54 11.00 3.72 9.08
CA PRO A 54 11.94 3.68 7.96
C PRO A 54 11.29 3.12 6.70
N ASP A 55 11.70 3.65 5.54
CA ASP A 55 11.22 3.21 4.23
C ASP A 55 12.04 2.03 3.66
N ASP A 56 13.05 1.57 4.40
CA ASP A 56 13.93 0.47 3.99
C ASP A 56 13.19 -0.88 3.95
N VAL A 57 13.49 -1.68 2.94
CA VAL A 57 13.00 -3.06 2.87
C VAL A 57 13.71 -3.88 3.95
N ILE A 58 12.92 -4.51 4.81
CA ILE A 58 13.44 -5.38 5.87
C ILE A 58 13.84 -6.72 5.26
N GLU A 59 15.14 -6.99 5.24
CA GLU A 59 15.70 -8.31 4.95
C GLU A 59 15.95 -9.03 6.29
N THR A 60 15.20 -10.12 6.53
CA THR A 60 15.45 -11.05 7.64
C THR A 60 16.33 -12.21 7.22
#